data_AF-A0A7S3WS38-F1
#
_entry.id   AF-A0A7S3WS38-F1
#
_cell.length_a   1.000
_cell.length_b   1.000
_cell.length_c   1.000
_cell.angle_alpha   90.00
_cell.angle_beta   90.00
_cell.angle_gamma   90.00
#
_symmetry.space_group_name_H-M   'P 1'
#
loop_
_entity.id
_entity.type
_entity.pdbx_description
1 polymer ?
#
loop_
_entity_poly.entity_id
_entity_poly.type
_entity_poly.pdbx_seq_one_letter_code
_entity_poly.pdbx_strand_id
1 'polypeptide(L)'
;GFPRILGVLTHLDGFKDNKSLRKVKKTLKARFWSEIFDGAKLFHLSGLQHGRYHRVEIQNLARFIATQRSAVLSWRQSHPYLLALRWEDQTEPTAPPSAPRKLDLYGYVYGGRVRAGTQ
;
A
#
# COMPACT_ATOMS: atom_id res chain seq x y z
N GLY A 1 -14.20 7.33 -0.37
CA GLY A 1 -14.54 5.90 -0.33
C GLY A 1 -13.42 5.14 0.36
N PHE A 2 -13.76 4.28 1.31
CA PHE A 2 -12.80 3.63 2.19
C PHE A 2 -12.25 2.32 1.57
N PRO A 3 -10.94 2.20 1.31
CA PRO A 3 -10.38 0.97 0.73
C PRO A 3 -10.32 -0.16 1.77
N ARG A 4 -9.96 -1.37 1.34
CA ARG A 4 -9.60 -2.43 2.30
C ARG A 4 -8.27 -2.07 2.95
N ILE A 5 -8.24 -2.07 4.27
CA ILE A 5 -7.06 -1.74 5.06
C ILE A 5 -6.62 -3.00 5.83
N LEU A 6 -5.31 -3.18 5.89
CA LEU A 6 -4.64 -4.24 6.63
C LEU A 6 -3.59 -3.61 7.53
N GLY A 7 -3.65 -3.86 8.84
CA GLY A 7 -2.66 -3.33 9.77
C GLY A 7 -1.47 -4.29 9.93
N VAL A 8 -0.27 -3.75 10.02
CA VAL A 8 0.95 -4.50 10.38
C VAL A 8 1.68 -3.74 11.49
N LEU A 9 1.89 -4.39 12.63
CA LEU A 9 2.69 -3.88 13.74
C LEU A 9 4.11 -4.45 13.66
N THR A 10 5.10 -3.56 13.63
CA THR A 10 6.53 -3.89 13.57
C THR A 10 7.25 -3.42 14.84
N HIS A 11 8.56 -3.67 14.92
CA HIS A 11 9.44 -3.25 16.03
C HIS A 11 9.00 -3.77 17.41
N LEU A 12 8.47 -4.99 17.45
CA LEU A 12 8.03 -5.65 18.68
C LEU A 12 9.21 -6.20 19.50
N ASP A 13 10.36 -6.36 18.86
CA ASP A 13 11.67 -6.68 19.44
C ASP A 13 12.27 -5.53 20.27
N GLY A 14 11.82 -4.29 20.05
CA GLY A 14 12.25 -3.14 20.84
C GLY A 14 11.74 -3.12 22.29
N PHE A 15 10.81 -4.01 22.65
CA PHE A 15 10.26 -4.08 24.00
C PHE A 15 11.11 -4.94 24.92
N LYS A 16 11.60 -4.35 26.01
CA LYS A 16 12.37 -5.07 27.05
C LYS A 16 11.51 -6.01 27.91
N ASP A 17 10.22 -5.70 28.06
CA ASP A 17 9.29 -6.47 28.92
C ASP A 17 8.07 -6.95 28.13
N ASN A 18 7.68 -8.19 28.38
CA ASN A 18 6.50 -8.81 27.79
C ASN A 18 5.19 -8.20 28.31
N LYS A 19 5.14 -7.66 29.54
CA LYS A 19 3.91 -7.03 30.05
C LYS A 19 3.64 -5.71 29.31
N SER A 20 4.66 -4.88 29.11
CA SER A 20 4.55 -3.63 28.35
C SER A 20 4.19 -3.90 26.89
N LEU A 21 4.82 -4.90 26.25
CA LEU A 21 4.50 -5.35 24.90
C LEU A 21 3.02 -5.72 24.75
N ARG A 22 2.48 -6.54 25.67
CA ARG A 22 1.06 -6.96 25.65
C ARG A 22 0.12 -5.77 25.83
N LYS A 23 0.45 -4.83 26.74
CA LYS A 23 -0.34 -3.62 26.97
C LYS A 23 -0.41 -2.76 25.71
N VAL A 24 0.73 -2.49 25.09
CA VAL A 24 0.80 -1.67 23.86
C VAL A 24 0.09 -2.36 22.69
N LYS A 25 0.30 -3.67 22.49
CA LYS A 25 -0.44 -4.44 21.46
C LYS A 25 -1.95 -4.30 21.64
N LYS A 26 -2.45 -4.39 22.88
CA LYS A 26 -3.88 -4.23 23.18
C LYS A 26 -4.36 -2.81 22.87
N THR A 27 -3.63 -1.78 23.29
CA THR A 27 -4.00 -0.38 23.06
C THR A 27 -4.01 -0.03 21.57
N LEU A 28 -2.97 -0.43 20.82
CA LEU A 28 -2.89 -0.16 19.38
C LEU A 28 -3.96 -0.93 18.61
N LYS A 29 -4.23 -2.18 18.98
CA LYS A 29 -5.33 -2.94 18.39
C LYS A 29 -6.69 -2.27 18.63
N ALA A 30 -6.94 -1.79 19.86
CA ALA A 30 -8.19 -1.10 20.18
C ALA A 30 -8.35 0.20 19.39
N ARG A 31 -7.30 1.02 19.29
CA ARG A 31 -7.32 2.24 18.45
C ARG A 31 -7.54 1.92 16.98
N PHE A 32 -6.84 0.93 16.45
CA PHE A 32 -6.99 0.50 15.06
C PHE A 32 -8.42 0.03 14.75
N TRP A 33 -9.06 -0.65 15.70
CA TRP A 33 -10.46 -1.05 15.55
C TRP A 33 -11.41 0.16 15.56
N SER A 34 -11.20 1.13 16.47
CA SER A 34 -12.04 2.33 16.53
C SER A 34 -11.92 3.22 15.29
N GLU A 35 -10.74 3.27 14.65
CA GLU A 35 -10.52 4.12 13.47
C GLU A 35 -10.99 3.48 12.16
N ILE A 36 -10.95 2.14 12.07
CA ILE A 36 -11.17 1.42 10.81
C ILE A 36 -12.52 0.70 10.82
N PHE A 37 -12.64 -0.34 11.62
CA PHE A 37 -13.87 -1.06 11.95
C PHE A 37 -13.55 -2.13 12.99
N ASP A 38 -14.55 -2.53 13.77
CA ASP A 38 -14.39 -3.59 14.78
C ASP A 38 -14.01 -4.92 14.13
N GLY A 39 -12.94 -5.52 14.64
CA GLY A 39 -12.44 -6.79 14.10
C GLY A 39 -11.49 -6.64 12.90
N ALA A 40 -11.05 -5.42 12.57
CA ALA A 40 -10.03 -5.23 11.54
C ALA A 40 -8.76 -6.06 11.83
N LYS A 41 -8.21 -6.70 10.78
CA LYS A 41 -7.07 -7.62 10.90
C LYS A 41 -5.77 -6.85 11.10
N LEU A 42 -5.05 -7.22 12.15
CA LEU A 42 -3.77 -6.65 12.56
C LEU A 42 -2.73 -7.76 12.68
N PHE A 43 -1.69 -7.68 11.85
CA PHE A 43 -0.56 -8.60 11.83
C PHE A 43 0.55 -8.09 12.74
N HIS A 44 1.33 -9.01 13.32
CA HIS A 44 2.45 -8.69 14.19
C HIS A 44 3.72 -9.27 13.58
N LEU A 45 4.74 -8.44 13.36
CA LEU A 45 6.06 -8.87 12.96
C LEU A 45 6.99 -8.75 14.16
N SER A 46 7.50 -9.88 14.63
CA SER A 46 8.18 -9.97 15.93
C SER A 46 9.56 -9.30 15.95
N GLY A 47 10.19 -9.16 14.79
CA GLY A 47 11.50 -8.52 14.65
C GLY A 47 12.17 -8.87 13.32
N LEU A 48 13.40 -8.38 13.14
CA LEU A 48 14.24 -8.69 11.98
C LEU A 48 15.32 -9.72 12.36
N GLN A 49 15.46 -10.75 11.55
CA GLN A 49 16.58 -11.69 11.60
C GLN A 49 17.39 -11.54 10.31
N HIS A 50 18.68 -11.22 10.44
CA HIS A 50 19.58 -11.02 9.29
C HIS A 50 19.03 -10.00 8.26
N GLY A 51 18.45 -8.90 8.76
CA GLY A 51 17.84 -7.86 7.92
C GLY A 51 16.53 -8.25 7.23
N ARG A 52 15.95 -9.41 7.55
CA ARG A 52 14.66 -9.89 6.99
C ARG A 52 13.68 -10.21 8.09
N TYR A 53 12.39 -10.04 7.82
CA TYR A 53 11.33 -10.47 8.73
C TYR A 53 11.25 -12.01 8.78
N HIS A 54 10.69 -12.52 9.88
CA HIS A 54 10.50 -13.96 10.04
C HIS A 54 9.63 -14.54 8.91
N ARG A 55 10.16 -15.59 8.27
CA ARG A 55 9.54 -16.22 7.10
C ARG A 55 8.09 -16.66 7.35
N VAL A 56 7.79 -17.21 8.52
CA VAL A 56 6.45 -17.69 8.88
C VAL A 56 5.44 -16.55 8.98
N GLU A 57 5.85 -15.42 9.58
CA GLU A 57 5.00 -14.24 9.74
C GLU A 57 4.69 -13.61 8.38
N ILE A 58 5.70 -13.49 7.52
CA ILE A 58 5.54 -13.02 6.14
C ILE A 58 4.68 -13.97 5.31
N GLN A 59 4.84 -15.29 5.47
CA GLN A 59 4.01 -16.25 4.74
C GLN A 59 2.53 -16.13 5.14
N ASN A 60 2.24 -15.92 6.42
CA ASN A 60 0.87 -15.71 6.90
C ASN A 60 0.28 -14.39 6.38
N LEU A 61 1.08 -13.33 6.36
CA LEU A 61 0.69 -12.03 5.78
C LEU A 61 0.40 -12.16 4.29
N ALA A 62 1.30 -12.79 3.54
CA ALA A 62 1.18 -12.99 2.10
C ALA A 62 -0.07 -13.82 1.74
N ARG A 63 -0.34 -14.89 2.49
CA ARG A 63 -1.57 -15.69 2.34
C ARG A 63 -2.81 -14.81 2.46
N PHE A 64 -2.83 -13.91 3.46
CA PHE A 64 -3.97 -13.03 3.68
C PHE A 64 -4.15 -12.01 2.56
N ILE A 65 -3.06 -11.40 2.11
CA ILE A 65 -3.08 -10.46 0.97
C ILE A 65 -3.60 -11.15 -0.29
N ALA A 66 -3.14 -12.37 -0.58
CA ALA A 66 -3.54 -13.11 -1.77
C ALA A 66 -5.05 -13.46 -1.79
N THR A 67 -5.64 -13.71 -0.63
CA THR A 67 -7.08 -14.00 -0.51
C THR A 67 -7.97 -12.76 -0.45
N GLN A 68 -7.38 -11.57 -0.32
CA GLN A 68 -8.14 -10.36 -0.05
C GLN A 68 -8.86 -9.87 -1.30
N ARG A 69 -10.18 -9.62 -1.19
CA ARG A 69 -10.97 -9.01 -2.26
C ARG A 69 -10.86 -7.50 -2.20
N SER A 70 -10.54 -6.87 -3.33
CA SER A 70 -10.50 -5.41 -3.45
C SER A 70 -11.87 -4.79 -3.17
N ALA A 71 -11.90 -3.68 -2.42
CA ALA A 71 -13.13 -2.92 -2.23
C ALA A 71 -13.54 -2.26 -3.56
N VAL A 72 -14.81 -2.36 -3.88
CA VAL A 72 -15.42 -1.63 -4.98
C VAL A 72 -15.61 -0.17 -4.55
N LEU A 73 -14.91 0.75 -5.21
CA LEU A 73 -15.05 2.19 -4.99
C LEU A 73 -15.70 2.79 -6.22
N SER A 74 -16.86 3.43 -6.05
CA SER A 74 -17.66 3.99 -7.15
C SER A 74 -16.84 4.89 -8.07
N TRP A 75 -16.06 5.81 -7.51
CA TRP A 75 -15.17 6.70 -8.27
C TRP A 75 -14.15 5.93 -9.13
N ARG A 76 -13.52 4.89 -8.56
CA ARG A 76 -12.54 4.06 -9.28
C ARG A 76 -13.19 3.22 -10.38
N GLN A 77 -14.46 2.89 -10.27
CA GLN A 77 -15.17 2.18 -11.35
C GLN A 77 -15.59 3.11 -12.48
N SER A 78 -16.00 4.34 -12.16
CA SER A 78 -16.50 5.28 -13.16
C SER A 78 -15.39 6.02 -13.90
N HIS A 79 -14.21 6.20 -13.30
CA HIS A 79 -13.14 7.00 -13.88
C HIS A 79 -11.94 6.13 -14.28
N PRO A 80 -11.43 6.24 -15.52
CA PRO A 80 -10.16 5.64 -15.89
C PRO A 80 -9.01 6.32 -15.13
N TYR A 81 -8.04 5.55 -14.66
CA TYR A 81 -6.79 6.08 -14.10
C TYR A 81 -5.61 5.18 -14.46
N LEU A 82 -4.42 5.77 -14.59
CA LEU A 82 -3.18 5.08 -14.93
C LEU A 82 -2.27 4.97 -13.70
N LEU A 83 -1.76 3.78 -13.43
CA LEU A 83 -0.60 3.60 -12.56
C LEU A 83 0.65 3.56 -13.44
N ALA A 84 1.35 4.69 -13.55
CA ALA A 84 2.59 4.78 -14.30
C ALA A 84 3.73 4.09 -13.52
N LEU A 85 4.34 3.08 -14.13
CA LEU A 85 5.46 2.33 -13.55
C LEU A 85 6.81 2.75 -14.15
N ARG A 86 6.78 3.29 -15.36
CA ARG A 86 7.94 3.81 -16.09
C ARG A 86 7.54 5.10 -16.78
N TRP A 87 8.47 6.02 -16.88
CA TRP A 87 8.31 7.23 -17.65
C TRP A 87 9.58 7.50 -18.45
N GLU A 88 9.43 8.14 -19.59
CA GLU A 88 10.52 8.54 -20.48
C GLU A 88 10.32 9.98 -20.89
N ASP A 89 11.43 10.72 -21.00
CA ASP A 89 11.43 12.07 -21.54
C ASP A 89 11.79 12.01 -23.02
N GLN A 90 10.87 12.46 -23.87
CA GLN A 90 11.06 12.57 -25.32
C GLN A 90 11.60 13.95 -25.73
N THR A 91 11.89 14.83 -24.76
CA THR A 91 12.40 16.17 -25.05
C THR A 91 13.87 16.10 -25.45
N GLU A 92 14.24 16.86 -26.49
CA GLU A 92 15.63 16.95 -26.94
C GLU A 92 16.57 17.40 -25.79
N PRO A 93 17.75 16.76 -25.62
CA PRO A 93 18.68 17.08 -24.52
C PRO A 93 19.16 18.54 -24.52
N THR A 94 19.14 19.20 -25.68
CA THR A 94 19.59 20.58 -25.87
C THR A 94 18.54 21.61 -25.45
N ALA A 95 17.31 21.19 -25.13
CA ALA A 95 16.24 22.10 -24.74
C ALA A 95 16.56 22.82 -23.41
N PRO A 96 16.22 24.11 -23.28
CA PRO A 96 16.50 24.86 -22.06
C PRO A 96 15.65 24.32 -20.89
N PRO A 97 16.12 24.44 -19.64
CA PRO A 97 15.41 23.88 -18.48
C PRO A 97 13.97 24.38 -18.26
N SER A 98 13.61 25.56 -18.80
CA SER A 98 12.25 26.12 -18.68
C SER A 98 11.31 25.74 -19.83
N ALA A 99 11.78 25.00 -20.84
CA ALA A 99 10.94 24.58 -21.96
C ALA A 99 9.93 23.50 -21.51
N PRO A 100 8.73 23.46 -22.11
CA PRO A 100 7.78 22.39 -21.88
C PRO A 100 8.38 21.05 -22.33
N ARG A 101 8.27 20.02 -21.47
CA ARG A 101 8.78 18.67 -21.72
C ARG A 101 7.68 17.73 -22.16
N LYS A 102 7.99 16.85 -23.10
CA LYS A 102 7.09 15.79 -23.55
C LYS A 102 7.49 14.49 -22.85
N LEU A 103 6.56 13.94 -22.06
CA LEU A 103 6.79 12.70 -21.32
C LEU A 103 5.90 11.58 -21.84
N ASP A 104 6.49 10.41 -22.01
CA ASP A 104 5.76 9.16 -22.26
C ASP A 104 5.63 8.39 -20.95
N LEU A 105 4.41 7.97 -20.61
CA LEU A 105 4.11 7.23 -19.37
C LEU A 105 3.66 5.81 -19.71
N TYR A 106 4.36 4.82 -19.16
CA TYR A 106 4.07 3.40 -19.33
C TYR A 106 3.56 2.80 -18.03
N GLY A 107 2.47 2.03 -18.09
CA GLY A 107 1.88 1.45 -16.90
C GLY A 107 0.59 0.68 -17.15
N TYR A 108 -0.15 0.44 -16.07
CA TYR A 108 -1.42 -0.27 -16.10
C TYR A 108 -2.59 0.70 -15.96
N VAL A 109 -3.55 0.60 -16.88
CA VAL A 109 -4.81 1.32 -16.82
C VAL A 109 -5.79 0.54 -15.96
N TYR A 110 -6.43 1.23 -15.01
CA TYR A 110 -7.44 0.69 -14.12
C TYR A 110 -8.72 1.53 -14.17
N GLY A 111 -9.79 0.94 -13.65
CA GLY A 111 -11.07 1.61 -13.48
C GLY A 111 -11.91 1.60 -14.75
N GLY A 112 -12.44 2.77 -15.11
CA GLY A 112 -13.27 2.96 -16.30
C GLY A 112 -12.50 2.79 -17.61
N ARG A 113 -13.23 2.74 -18.74
CA ARG A 113 -12.62 2.67 -20.07
C ARG A 113 -11.97 4.02 -20.44
N VAL A 114 -10.69 3.99 -20.80
CA VAL A 114 -9.99 5.14 -21.39
C VAL A 114 -10.55 5.40 -22.79
N ARG A 115 -10.90 6.65 -23.09
CA ARG A 115 -11.33 7.06 -24.43
C ARG A 115 -10.10 7.32 -25.30
N ALA A 116 -10.14 6.83 -26.53
CA ALA A 116 -9.13 7.15 -27.53
C ALA A 116 -9.16 8.65 -27.85
N GLY A 117 -7.98 9.28 -27.95
CA GLY A 117 -7.84 10.70 -28.29
C GLY A 117 -7.98 11.70 -27.14
N THR A 118 -8.03 11.21 -25.89
CA THR A 118 -7.91 12.09 -24.72
C THR A 118 -6.43 12.43 -24.52
N GLN A 119 -5.98 13.57 -25.06
CA GLN A 119 -4.66 14.16 -24.79
C GLN A 119 -4.76 15.19 -23.68
#